data_AF-A0A6N8BPB1-F1
#
_entry.id   AF-A0A6N8BPB1-F1
#
_cell.length_a   1.000
_cell.length_b   1.000
_cell.length_c   1.000
_cell.angle_alpha   90.00
_cell.angle_beta   90.00
_cell.angle_gamma   90.00
#
_symmetry.space_group_name_H-M   'P 1'
#
loop_
_entity.id
_entity.type
_entity.pdbx_description
1 polymer ?
#
loop_
_entity_poly.entity_id
_entity_poly.type
_entity_poly.pdbx_seq_one_letter_code
_entity_poly.pdbx_strand_id
1 'polypeptide(L)'
;MSRKTLAQCLEIFNRKERYWLIRNCCGNGADLSLPLSDAIIEKLTKKFTELLNADLKNAWWAMDYHIDWLIAALTRYNEQNEEKKTIQNINYKISGTQEDFDFIICTENTLIFVEAKLSSRWDRKQLDSKIKRLKGMKELFQSTKQYFVLLSPEFHDIESTKDYVSSELDFMRTGYICLETPPPITDGRRFLKVIRCDENSTADKDGAYWKASPCSR
;
A
#
# COMPACT_ATOMS: atom_id res chain seq x y z
N MET A 1 11.03 16.06 26.16
CA MET A 1 11.18 14.84 25.33
C MET A 1 11.22 15.27 23.87
N SER A 2 12.04 14.64 23.04
CA SER A 2 12.09 14.91 21.59
C SER A 2 10.72 14.60 20.96
N ARG A 3 10.26 15.43 20.02
CA ARG A 3 9.01 15.17 19.27
C ARG A 3 9.21 13.90 18.44
N LYS A 4 8.29 12.95 18.57
CA LYS A 4 8.31 11.72 17.75
C LYS A 4 8.15 12.04 16.28
N THR A 5 8.95 11.38 15.45
CA THR A 5 8.76 11.42 14.00
C THR A 5 7.54 10.59 13.60
N LEU A 6 6.96 10.87 12.43
CA LEU A 6 5.84 10.08 11.93
C LEU A 6 6.23 8.62 11.70
N ALA A 7 7.44 8.37 11.19
CA ALA A 7 7.98 7.03 11.02
C ALA A 7 8.04 6.26 12.35
N GLN A 8 8.51 6.89 13.44
CA GLN A 8 8.51 6.27 14.77
C GLN A 8 7.09 5.96 15.26
N CYS A 9 6.11 6.83 14.98
CA CYS A 9 4.72 6.57 15.31
C CYS A 9 4.13 5.40 14.51
N LEU A 10 4.49 5.25 13.23
CA LEU A 10 4.03 4.14 12.39
C LEU A 10 4.67 2.81 12.78
N GLU A 11 5.99 2.84 13.03
CA GLU A 11 6.80 1.65 13.27
C GLU A 11 6.33 0.86 14.49
N ILE A 12 5.98 1.54 15.60
CA ILE A 12 5.56 0.86 16.84
C ILE A 12 4.25 0.07 16.69
N PHE A 13 3.43 0.38 15.68
CA PHE A 13 2.22 -0.39 15.39
C PHE A 13 2.44 -1.48 14.33
N ASN A 14 3.59 -1.49 13.65
CA ASN A 14 3.89 -2.49 12.63
C ASN A 14 4.23 -3.85 13.25
N ARG A 15 3.21 -4.70 13.41
CA ARG A 15 3.36 -6.07 13.91
C ARG A 15 3.26 -7.14 12.81
N LYS A 16 3.38 -6.78 11.53
CA LYS A 16 3.27 -7.75 10.43
C LYS A 16 4.52 -8.64 10.39
N GLU A 17 4.35 -9.94 10.53
CA GLU A 17 5.46 -10.91 10.59
C GLU A 17 6.26 -10.95 9.28
N ARG A 18 5.57 -10.81 8.13
CA ARG A 18 6.19 -10.79 6.80
C ARG A 18 7.18 -9.63 6.62
N TYR A 19 6.92 -8.49 7.25
CA TYR A 19 7.84 -7.36 7.27
C TYR A 19 9.18 -7.71 7.94
N TRP A 20 9.11 -8.33 9.12
CA TRP A 20 10.30 -8.75 9.87
C TRP A 20 11.04 -9.90 9.20
N LEU A 21 10.30 -10.85 8.61
CA LEU A 21 10.89 -11.95 7.85
C LEU A 21 11.76 -11.43 6.71
N ILE A 22 11.23 -10.53 5.86
CA ILE A 22 11.98 -10.01 4.70
C ILE A 22 13.23 -9.25 5.13
N ARG A 23 13.16 -8.46 6.21
CA ARG A 23 14.34 -7.76 6.75
C ARG A 23 15.41 -8.72 7.25
N ASN A 24 15.03 -9.83 7.86
CA ASN A 24 15.99 -10.86 8.27
C ASN A 24 16.54 -11.65 7.08
N CYS A 25 15.76 -11.84 6.01
CA CYS A 25 16.21 -12.54 4.81
C CYS A 25 17.13 -11.69 3.93
N CYS A 26 16.88 -10.38 3.83
CA CYS A 26 17.52 -9.51 2.85
C CYS A 26 18.42 -8.43 3.46
N GLY A 27 18.33 -8.18 4.78
CA GLY A 27 19.20 -7.24 5.48
C GLY A 27 20.62 -7.79 5.66
N ASN A 28 21.51 -6.95 6.17
CA ASN A 28 22.93 -7.28 6.34
C ASN A 28 23.26 -7.73 7.78
N GLY A 29 22.42 -8.59 8.37
CA GLY A 29 22.60 -9.13 9.72
C GLY A 29 22.23 -8.12 10.81
N ALA A 30 23.24 -7.45 11.39
CA ALA A 30 23.03 -6.48 12.49
C ALA A 30 22.26 -5.23 12.03
N ASP A 31 22.37 -4.89 10.75
CA ASP A 31 21.54 -3.87 10.12
C ASP A 31 20.40 -4.52 9.32
N LEU A 32 19.20 -4.43 9.89
CA LEU A 32 17.96 -4.86 9.25
C LEU A 32 17.37 -3.78 8.33
N SER A 33 18.10 -2.69 8.06
CA SER A 33 17.71 -1.69 7.08
C SER A 33 17.62 -2.31 5.69
N LEU A 34 16.59 -1.88 4.96
CA LEU A 34 16.34 -2.25 3.59
C LEU A 34 15.87 -0.97 2.89
N PRO A 35 16.78 -0.17 2.34
CA PRO A 35 16.40 1.09 1.70
C PRO A 35 15.58 0.83 0.44
N LEU A 36 14.79 1.83 0.03
CA LEU A 36 14.15 1.82 -1.29
C LEU A 36 15.21 1.83 -2.40
N SER A 37 15.00 1.06 -3.46
CA SER A 37 15.91 1.03 -4.61
C SER A 37 15.92 2.37 -5.35
N ASP A 38 17.03 2.71 -6.01
CA ASP A 38 17.10 3.91 -6.86
C ASP A 38 16.01 3.93 -7.92
N ALA A 39 15.73 2.77 -8.53
CA ALA A 39 14.72 2.64 -9.57
C ALA A 39 13.31 2.98 -9.09
N ILE A 40 12.91 2.61 -7.86
CA ILE A 40 11.59 2.97 -7.34
C ILE A 40 11.54 4.45 -6.95
N ILE A 41 12.62 4.99 -6.40
CA ILE A 41 12.74 6.40 -6.04
C ILE A 41 12.62 7.27 -7.30
N GLU A 42 13.35 6.95 -8.37
CA GLU A 42 13.28 7.67 -9.65
C GLU A 42 11.86 7.65 -10.24
N LYS A 43 11.19 6.50 -10.21
CA LYS A 43 9.80 6.39 -10.70
C LYS A 43 8.84 7.26 -9.87
N LEU A 44 9.00 7.27 -8.55
CA LEU A 44 8.19 8.08 -7.64
C LEU A 44 8.41 9.57 -7.89
N THR A 45 9.66 10.02 -7.97
CA THR A 45 9.99 11.44 -8.15
C THR A 45 9.69 11.95 -9.56
N LYS A 46 9.81 11.11 -10.58
CA LYS A 46 9.34 11.44 -11.94
C LYS A 46 7.83 11.58 -11.98
N LYS A 47 7.10 10.75 -11.22
CA LYS A 47 5.62 10.82 -11.17
C LYS A 47 5.13 11.99 -10.33
N PHE A 48 5.83 12.30 -9.24
CA PHE A 48 5.49 13.36 -8.30
C PHE A 48 6.75 14.19 -8.02
N THR A 49 6.93 15.27 -8.78
CA THR A 49 8.15 16.10 -8.71
C THR A 49 8.37 16.73 -7.35
N GLU A 50 7.33 16.91 -6.53
CA GLU A 50 7.46 17.40 -5.16
C GLU A 50 8.20 16.41 -4.23
N LEU A 51 8.29 15.14 -4.61
CA LEU A 51 9.07 14.14 -3.89
C LEU A 51 10.58 14.26 -4.13
N LEU A 52 11.04 15.08 -5.10
CA LEU A 52 12.47 15.29 -5.35
C LEU A 52 13.21 15.86 -4.12
N ASN A 53 12.49 16.59 -3.28
CA ASN A 53 13.04 17.19 -2.07
C ASN A 53 12.85 16.30 -0.82
N ALA A 54 12.20 15.14 -0.95
CA ALA A 54 11.97 14.23 0.16
C ALA A 54 13.14 13.26 0.30
N ASP A 55 13.56 12.97 1.53
CA ASP A 55 14.59 11.96 1.79
C ASP A 55 13.99 10.54 1.68
N LEU A 56 13.77 10.10 0.44
CA LEU A 56 13.24 8.76 0.15
C LEU A 56 14.29 7.65 0.37
N LYS A 57 15.57 8.00 0.42
CA LYS A 57 16.65 7.04 0.64
C LYS A 57 16.66 6.50 2.06
N ASN A 58 16.35 7.36 3.02
CA ASN A 58 16.21 6.99 4.43
C ASN A 58 14.74 6.81 4.86
N ALA A 59 13.82 6.66 3.92
CA ALA A 59 12.42 6.48 4.22
C ALA A 59 12.16 5.15 4.95
N TRP A 60 11.27 5.20 5.95
CA TRP A 60 10.67 4.01 6.52
C TRP A 60 9.60 3.47 5.59
N TRP A 61 9.43 2.15 5.52
CA TRP A 61 8.34 1.54 4.78
C TRP A 61 7.85 0.27 5.47
N ALA A 62 6.63 -0.14 5.16
CA ALA A 62 6.08 -1.42 5.59
C ALA A 62 5.14 -2.00 4.52
N MET A 63 4.94 -3.31 4.56
CA MET A 63 3.96 -4.02 3.74
C MET A 63 2.76 -4.45 4.56
N ASP A 64 1.62 -4.64 3.89
CA ASP A 64 0.36 -5.08 4.49
C ASP A 64 0.00 -4.24 5.74
N TYR A 65 0.20 -2.92 5.69
CA TYR A 65 0.06 -2.06 6.85
C TYR A 65 -1.41 -1.73 7.10
N HIS A 66 -1.92 -2.05 8.30
CA HIS A 66 -3.35 -1.96 8.62
C HIS A 66 -3.81 -0.50 8.74
N ILE A 67 -4.99 -0.18 8.21
CA ILE A 67 -5.57 1.18 8.35
C ILE A 67 -5.86 1.52 9.82
N ASP A 68 -6.22 0.54 10.65
CA ASP A 68 -6.37 0.76 12.10
C ASP A 68 -5.05 1.20 12.76
N TRP A 69 -3.92 0.65 12.30
CA TRP A 69 -2.59 1.05 12.78
C TRP A 69 -2.25 2.46 12.31
N LEU A 70 -2.60 2.80 11.07
CA LEU A 70 -2.42 4.15 10.52
C LEU A 70 -3.20 5.19 11.32
N ILE A 71 -4.47 4.93 11.64
CA ILE A 71 -5.30 5.82 12.47
C ILE A 71 -4.64 6.07 13.83
N ALA A 72 -4.19 5.00 14.49
CA ALA A 72 -3.54 5.09 15.80
C ALA A 72 -2.20 5.84 15.72
N ALA A 73 -1.39 5.58 14.69
CA ALA A 73 -0.12 6.24 14.44
C ALA A 73 -0.28 7.75 14.19
N LEU A 74 -1.22 8.13 13.32
CA LEU A 74 -1.48 9.54 13.01
C LEU A 74 -2.07 10.29 14.21
N THR A 75 -2.98 9.66 14.96
CA THR A 75 -3.53 10.25 16.18
C THR A 75 -2.40 10.51 17.19
N ARG A 76 -1.49 9.55 17.39
CA ARG A 76 -0.32 9.72 18.26
C ARG A 76 0.65 10.79 17.76
N TYR A 77 0.85 10.89 16.45
CA TYR A 77 1.70 11.91 15.83
C TYR A 77 1.13 13.32 16.01
N ASN A 78 -0.21 13.47 15.92
CA ASN A 78 -0.89 14.75 16.02
C ASN A 78 -1.07 15.21 17.48
N GLU A 79 -1.39 14.30 18.41
CA GLU A 79 -1.77 14.66 19.78
C GLU A 79 -0.58 15.03 20.69
N GLN A 80 0.66 14.76 20.29
CA GLN A 80 1.94 15.08 20.99
C GLN A 80 2.05 14.68 22.48
N ASN A 81 0.98 14.16 23.10
CA ASN A 81 0.90 13.76 24.50
C ASN A 81 0.89 12.23 24.61
N GLU A 82 1.90 11.68 25.29
CA GLU A 82 2.18 10.25 25.27
C GLU A 82 1.24 9.37 26.09
N GLU A 83 0.31 9.91 26.87
CA GLU A 83 -0.25 9.18 28.03
C GLU A 83 -1.79 9.06 28.11
N LYS A 84 -2.55 9.31 27.03
CA LYS A 84 -3.98 8.94 27.06
C LYS A 84 -4.12 7.42 26.91
N LYS A 85 -4.32 6.72 28.03
CA LYS A 85 -4.50 5.25 28.11
C LYS A 85 -5.69 4.72 27.31
N THR A 86 -6.66 5.56 26.96
CA THR A 86 -7.85 5.17 26.19
C THR A 86 -8.31 6.32 25.31
N ILE A 87 -8.41 6.09 24.00
CA ILE A 87 -8.99 7.03 23.03
C ILE A 87 -10.37 6.51 22.66
N GLN A 88 -11.39 7.36 22.73
CA GLN A 88 -12.75 6.98 22.35
C GLN A 88 -12.82 6.74 20.84
N ASN A 89 -13.42 5.62 20.44
CA ASN A 89 -13.52 5.21 19.04
C ASN A 89 -14.68 5.90 18.28
N ILE A 90 -14.81 7.22 18.42
CA ILE A 90 -15.95 7.99 17.91
C ILE A 90 -15.70 8.51 16.49
N ASN A 91 -14.50 9.02 16.22
CA ASN A 91 -14.23 9.80 15.00
C ASN A 91 -13.78 8.95 13.80
N TYR A 92 -12.88 7.98 14.01
CA TYR A 92 -12.19 7.30 12.90
C TYR A 92 -12.48 5.79 12.79
N LYS A 93 -13.33 5.27 13.70
CA LYS A 93 -13.80 3.88 13.75
C LYS A 93 -12.70 2.85 13.46
N ILE A 94 -11.83 2.63 14.45
CA ILE A 94 -11.03 1.40 14.54
C ILE A 94 -12.02 0.25 14.52
N SER A 95 -12.09 -0.46 13.40
CA SER A 95 -13.13 -1.44 13.11
C SER A 95 -12.69 -2.87 13.45
N GLY A 96 -11.40 -3.09 13.71
CA GLY A 96 -10.83 -4.42 13.85
C GLY A 96 -10.84 -5.22 12.55
N THR A 97 -11.21 -4.60 11.42
CA THR A 97 -11.23 -5.23 10.11
C THR A 97 -9.84 -5.21 9.49
N GLN A 98 -9.44 -6.32 8.86
CA GLN A 98 -8.17 -6.44 8.14
C GLN A 98 -8.26 -5.76 6.76
N GLU A 99 -8.34 -4.43 6.76
CA GLU A 99 -8.10 -3.64 5.55
C GLU A 99 -6.71 -3.01 5.67
N ASP A 100 -5.81 -3.42 4.78
CA ASP A 100 -4.40 -3.07 4.76
C ASP A 100 -3.96 -2.48 3.42
N PHE A 101 -2.90 -1.68 3.45
CA PHE A 101 -2.21 -1.25 2.22
C PHE A 101 -1.18 -2.30 1.84
N ASP A 102 -1.06 -2.60 0.55
CA ASP A 102 -0.01 -3.52 0.08
C ASP A 102 1.38 -3.00 0.49
N PHE A 103 1.58 -1.68 0.42
CA PHE A 103 2.81 -1.03 0.88
C PHE A 103 2.55 0.41 1.36
N ILE A 104 3.34 0.87 2.33
CA ILE A 104 3.38 2.26 2.79
C ILE A 104 4.82 2.73 2.89
N ILE A 105 5.09 3.96 2.47
CA ILE A 105 6.38 4.65 2.63
C ILE A 105 6.16 5.91 3.45
N CYS A 106 7.05 6.19 4.39
CA CYS A 106 7.05 7.39 5.22
C CYS A 106 8.44 8.01 5.27
N THR A 107 8.54 9.29 4.95
CA THR A 107 9.73 10.11 5.20
C THR A 107 9.30 11.46 5.72
N GLU A 108 9.91 11.94 6.79
CA GLU A 108 9.52 13.19 7.49
C GLU A 108 8.01 13.24 7.81
N ASN A 109 7.25 14.07 7.08
CA ASN A 109 5.79 14.17 7.15
C ASN A 109 5.08 13.72 5.86
N THR A 110 5.79 13.03 4.95
CA THR A 110 5.26 12.53 3.70
C THR A 110 4.86 11.06 3.83
N LEU A 111 3.64 10.73 3.42
CA LEU A 111 3.10 9.38 3.35
C LEU A 111 2.79 9.02 1.91
N ILE A 112 3.26 7.85 1.48
CA ILE A 112 2.95 7.29 0.17
C ILE A 112 2.30 5.93 0.39
N PHE A 113 1.03 5.82 0.08
CA PHE A 113 0.28 4.56 0.08
C PHE A 113 0.41 3.91 -1.29
N VAL A 114 0.61 2.60 -1.32
CA VAL A 114 0.71 1.85 -2.57
C VAL A 114 -0.26 0.68 -2.53
N GLU A 115 -1.05 0.56 -3.60
CA GLU A 115 -1.84 -0.63 -3.92
C GLU A 115 -1.26 -1.28 -5.17
N ALA A 116 -0.81 -2.52 -5.04
CA ALA A 116 -0.17 -3.27 -6.10
C ALA A 116 -1.08 -4.37 -6.64
N LYS A 117 -1.16 -4.49 -7.96
CA LYS A 117 -1.82 -5.61 -8.63
C LYS A 117 -0.93 -6.15 -9.74
N LEU A 118 -0.84 -7.48 -9.82
CA LEU A 118 -0.04 -8.16 -10.83
C LEU A 118 -0.85 -8.56 -12.07
N SER A 119 -2.09 -9.02 -11.87
CA SER A 119 -2.88 -9.68 -12.93
C SER A 119 -4.40 -9.55 -12.77
N SER A 120 -4.85 -8.89 -11.69
CA SER A 120 -6.27 -8.68 -11.42
C SER A 120 -6.56 -7.19 -11.40
N ARG A 121 -7.79 -6.83 -11.76
CA ARG A 121 -8.31 -5.47 -11.58
C ARG A 121 -8.41 -5.16 -10.08
N TRP A 122 -8.32 -3.88 -9.72
CA TRP A 122 -8.74 -3.46 -8.40
C TRP A 122 -10.23 -3.73 -8.24
N ASP A 123 -10.58 -4.56 -7.26
CA ASP A 123 -11.97 -4.80 -6.91
C ASP A 123 -12.58 -3.49 -6.42
N ARG A 124 -13.63 -3.03 -7.12
CA ARG A 124 -14.27 -1.74 -6.84
C ARG A 124 -14.82 -1.68 -5.42
N LYS A 125 -15.36 -2.78 -4.87
CA LYS A 125 -15.89 -2.81 -3.50
C LYS A 125 -14.77 -2.69 -2.46
N GLN A 126 -13.65 -3.39 -2.67
CA GLN A 126 -12.48 -3.28 -1.79
C GLN A 126 -11.89 -1.87 -1.85
N LEU A 127 -11.77 -1.29 -3.05
CA LEU A 127 -11.26 0.07 -3.24
C LEU A 127 -12.18 1.12 -2.62
N ASP A 128 -13.50 1.00 -2.80
CA ASP A 128 -14.49 1.92 -2.24
C ASP A 128 -14.50 1.88 -0.71
N SER A 129 -14.37 0.69 -0.13
CA SER A 129 -14.21 0.52 1.33
C SER A 129 -13.00 1.31 1.84
N LYS A 130 -11.84 1.14 1.19
CA LYS A 130 -10.59 1.82 1.55
C LYS A 130 -10.68 3.33 1.41
N ILE A 131 -11.21 3.81 0.28
CA ILE A 131 -11.45 5.24 0.03
C ILE A 131 -12.34 5.84 1.11
N LYS A 132 -13.44 5.16 1.46
CA LYS A 132 -14.38 5.64 2.49
C LYS A 132 -13.68 5.80 3.84
N ARG A 133 -12.80 4.87 4.21
CA ARG A 133 -12.03 4.96 5.46
C ARG A 133 -11.01 6.11 5.43
N LEU A 134 -10.26 6.24 4.33
CA LEU A 134 -9.32 7.35 4.13
C LEU A 134 -10.01 8.72 4.22
N LYS A 135 -11.17 8.88 3.56
CA LYS A 135 -12.01 10.08 3.66
C LYS A 135 -12.44 10.36 5.09
N GLY A 136 -12.89 9.34 5.81
CA GLY A 136 -13.34 9.44 7.19
C GLY A 136 -12.26 9.93 8.16
N MET A 137 -10.98 9.84 7.80
CA MET A 137 -9.87 10.32 8.62
C MET A 137 -9.05 11.45 7.96
N LYS A 138 -9.67 12.21 7.03
CA LYS A 138 -9.03 13.38 6.36
C LYS A 138 -8.38 14.35 7.35
N GLU A 139 -8.99 14.57 8.51
CA GLU A 139 -8.45 15.47 9.56
C GLU A 139 -7.12 15.00 10.15
N LEU A 140 -6.89 13.67 10.23
CA LEU A 140 -5.63 13.13 10.74
C LEU A 140 -4.44 13.42 9.81
N PHE A 141 -4.71 13.73 8.55
CA PHE A 141 -3.69 13.96 7.53
C PHE A 141 -3.20 15.41 7.43
N GLN A 142 -3.80 16.35 8.15
CA GLN A 142 -3.54 17.81 8.01
C GLN A 142 -2.07 18.21 8.10
N SER A 143 -1.26 17.51 8.92
CA SER A 143 0.17 17.80 9.10
C SER A 143 1.09 17.02 8.16
N THR A 144 0.52 16.27 7.20
CA THR A 144 1.28 15.37 6.33
C THR A 144 1.07 15.74 4.85
N LYS A 145 1.95 15.24 3.97
CA LYS A 145 1.73 15.21 2.52
C LYS A 145 1.35 13.78 2.13
N GLN A 146 0.26 13.59 1.40
CA GLN A 146 -0.21 12.24 1.06
C GLN A 146 -0.18 11.97 -0.44
N TYR A 147 0.30 10.79 -0.76
CA TYR A 147 0.32 10.24 -2.11
C TYR A 147 -0.34 8.87 -2.10
N PHE A 148 -1.13 8.57 -3.14
CA PHE A 148 -1.74 7.26 -3.36
C PHE A 148 -1.28 6.72 -4.72
N VAL A 149 -0.61 5.58 -4.72
CA VAL A 149 0.06 5.02 -5.89
C VAL A 149 -0.57 3.68 -6.25
N LEU A 150 -1.07 3.58 -7.47
CA LEU A 150 -1.46 2.32 -8.08
C LEU A 150 -0.23 1.72 -8.78
N LEU A 151 0.14 0.50 -8.43
CA LEU A 151 1.33 -0.17 -8.96
C LEU A 151 0.95 -1.43 -9.74
N SER A 152 1.21 -1.47 -11.05
CA SER A 152 0.89 -2.64 -11.89
C SER A 152 1.77 -2.71 -13.14
N PRO A 153 2.07 -3.89 -13.72
CA PRO A 153 2.98 -4.05 -14.87
C PRO A 153 2.45 -3.58 -16.25
N GLU A 154 1.54 -2.60 -16.29
CA GLU A 154 0.60 -2.25 -17.38
C GLU A 154 -0.77 -2.94 -17.24
N PHE A 155 -1.85 -2.16 -17.36
CA PHE A 155 -3.22 -2.66 -17.29
C PHE A 155 -4.14 -1.75 -18.13
N HIS A 156 -5.06 -2.35 -18.89
CA HIS A 156 -6.20 -1.64 -19.45
C HIS A 156 -7.07 -1.11 -18.28
N ASP A 157 -7.42 0.17 -18.26
CA ASP A 157 -8.22 0.83 -17.20
C ASP A 157 -7.45 1.33 -15.96
N ILE A 158 -6.11 1.30 -15.94
CA ILE A 158 -5.35 1.90 -14.80
C ILE A 158 -5.58 3.42 -14.71
N GLU A 159 -5.72 4.09 -15.85
CA GLU A 159 -6.02 5.52 -15.90
C GLU A 159 -7.40 5.84 -15.32
N SER A 160 -8.44 5.09 -15.70
CA SER A 160 -9.79 5.29 -15.16
C SER A 160 -9.86 4.98 -13.66
N THR A 161 -9.12 3.97 -13.18
CA THR A 161 -8.99 3.69 -11.75
C THR A 161 -8.26 4.84 -11.03
N LYS A 162 -7.17 5.36 -11.60
CA LYS A 162 -6.44 6.52 -11.07
C LYS A 162 -7.32 7.76 -11.02
N ASP A 163 -8.10 8.03 -12.07
CA ASP A 163 -9.02 9.17 -12.13
C ASP A 163 -10.09 9.06 -11.05
N TYR A 164 -10.67 7.87 -10.89
CA TYR A 164 -11.63 7.60 -9.83
C TYR A 164 -11.03 7.81 -8.43
N VAL A 165 -9.87 7.23 -8.14
CA VAL A 165 -9.21 7.42 -6.83
C VAL A 165 -8.87 8.88 -6.61
N SER A 166 -8.42 9.58 -7.65
CA SER A 166 -8.09 11.01 -7.58
C SER A 166 -9.31 11.90 -7.34
N SER A 167 -10.48 11.56 -7.89
CA SER A 167 -11.71 12.32 -7.65
C SER A 167 -12.26 12.07 -6.26
N GLU A 168 -12.12 10.85 -5.75
CA GLU A 168 -12.59 10.52 -4.41
C GLU A 168 -11.63 11.04 -3.33
N LEU A 169 -10.33 10.89 -3.49
CA LEU A 169 -9.32 11.32 -2.52
C LEU A 169 -8.70 12.66 -2.93
N ASP A 170 -9.52 13.70 -3.01
CA ASP A 170 -9.14 15.05 -3.46
C ASP A 170 -7.98 15.70 -2.66
N PHE A 171 -7.78 15.25 -1.44
CA PHE A 171 -6.75 15.71 -0.52
C PHE A 171 -5.44 14.92 -0.62
N MET A 172 -5.40 13.86 -1.43
CA MET A 172 -4.21 13.05 -1.69
C MET A 172 -3.81 13.14 -3.16
N ARG A 173 -2.52 13.27 -3.45
CA ARG A 173 -2.04 13.18 -4.84
C ARG A 173 -2.06 11.74 -5.30
N THR A 174 -2.84 11.45 -6.34
CA THR A 174 -2.97 10.10 -6.87
C THR A 174 -2.18 9.92 -8.17
N GLY A 175 -1.49 8.79 -8.30
CA GLY A 175 -0.75 8.43 -9.49
C GLY A 175 -0.65 6.93 -9.65
N TYR A 176 -0.04 6.52 -10.75
CA TYR A 176 0.33 5.12 -10.97
C TYR A 176 1.76 5.04 -11.48
N ILE A 177 2.40 3.91 -11.20
CA ILE A 177 3.77 3.59 -11.62
C ILE A 177 3.77 2.14 -12.13
N CYS A 178 4.56 1.89 -13.18
CA CYS A 178 4.71 0.54 -13.71
C CYS A 178 5.53 -0.35 -12.76
N LEU A 179 4.96 -1.49 -12.37
CA LEU A 179 5.65 -2.55 -11.64
C LEU A 179 6.51 -3.35 -12.63
N GLU A 180 7.83 -3.28 -12.47
CA GLU A 180 8.72 -4.13 -13.26
C GLU A 180 8.51 -5.59 -12.92
N THR A 181 8.48 -6.41 -13.96
CA THR A 181 8.31 -7.84 -13.81
C THR A 181 9.23 -8.52 -14.85
N PRO A 182 9.89 -9.67 -14.55
CA PRO A 182 10.83 -10.39 -15.45
C PRO A 182 10.38 -10.52 -16.93
N PRO A 183 11.21 -10.69 -17.96
CA PRO A 183 10.69 -10.88 -19.32
C PRO A 183 9.72 -12.08 -19.42
N PRO A 184 8.72 -12.06 -20.34
CA PRO A 184 7.90 -13.25 -20.61
C PRO A 184 8.76 -14.44 -21.01
N ILE A 185 8.30 -15.65 -20.73
CA ILE A 185 8.97 -16.88 -21.16
C ILE A 185 8.70 -17.07 -22.67
N THR A 186 9.46 -17.94 -23.34
CA THR A 186 9.43 -18.20 -24.79
C THR A 186 8.06 -18.54 -25.38
N ASP A 187 7.09 -18.94 -24.56
CA ASP A 187 5.72 -19.24 -24.98
C ASP A 187 4.74 -18.06 -24.84
N GLY A 188 5.24 -16.86 -24.55
CA GLY A 188 4.44 -15.64 -24.36
C GLY A 188 3.65 -15.61 -23.04
N ARG A 189 3.69 -16.70 -22.26
CA ARG A 189 3.10 -16.76 -20.92
C ARG A 189 4.12 -16.30 -19.89
N ARG A 190 3.60 -15.73 -18.82
CA ARG A 190 4.42 -15.09 -17.77
C ARG A 190 4.01 -15.51 -16.38
N PHE A 191 2.72 -15.31 -16.08
CA PHE A 191 2.11 -15.75 -14.83
C PHE A 191 0.88 -16.59 -15.15
N LEU A 192 0.68 -17.64 -14.37
CA LEU A 192 -0.52 -18.46 -14.42
C LEU A 192 -1.36 -18.15 -13.17
N LYS A 193 -2.67 -18.02 -13.36
CA LYS A 193 -3.65 -18.04 -12.27
C LYS A 193 -4.28 -19.42 -12.18
N VAL A 194 -4.55 -19.84 -10.95
CA VAL A 194 -5.34 -21.04 -10.67
C VAL A 194 -6.81 -20.63 -10.65
N ILE A 195 -7.62 -21.32 -11.45
CA ILE A 195 -9.07 -21.07 -11.54
C ILE A 195 -9.78 -22.37 -11.14
N ARG A 196 -10.74 -22.25 -10.21
CA ARG A 196 -11.70 -23.31 -9.90
C ARG A 196 -12.64 -23.51 -11.08
N CYS A 197 -12.90 -24.76 -11.45
CA CYS A 197 -13.75 -25.08 -12.58
C CYS A 197 -14.59 -26.35 -12.38
N ASP A 198 -15.55 -26.54 -13.27
CA ASP A 198 -16.30 -27.78 -13.43
C ASP A 198 -15.52 -28.82 -14.26
N GLU A 199 -16.14 -29.98 -14.50
CA GLU A 199 -15.60 -31.07 -15.33
C GLU A 199 -15.31 -30.65 -16.78
N ASN A 200 -15.97 -29.60 -17.25
CA ASN A 200 -15.82 -29.03 -18.58
C ASN A 200 -14.81 -27.87 -18.62
N SER A 201 -14.04 -27.67 -17.54
CA SER A 201 -13.06 -26.58 -17.41
C SER A 201 -13.66 -25.17 -17.44
N THR A 202 -14.96 -25.01 -17.18
CA THR A 202 -15.62 -23.71 -17.07
C THR A 202 -15.48 -23.17 -15.66
N ALA A 203 -15.23 -21.86 -15.50
CA ALA A 203 -15.02 -21.27 -14.19
C ALA A 203 -16.25 -21.45 -13.29
N ASP A 204 -16.04 -22.02 -12.11
CA ASP A 204 -17.09 -22.39 -11.17
C ASP A 204 -16.66 -22.08 -9.72
N LYS A 205 -17.61 -21.67 -8.88
CA LYS A 205 -17.36 -21.28 -7.48
C LYS A 205 -17.20 -22.47 -6.56
N ASP A 206 -17.96 -23.54 -6.81
CA ASP A 206 -17.95 -24.77 -6.01
C ASP A 206 -16.66 -25.54 -6.30
N GLY A 207 -16.27 -25.62 -7.57
CA GLY A 207 -14.89 -25.90 -7.97
C GLY A 207 -14.45 -27.33 -7.68
N ALA A 208 -15.21 -28.32 -8.15
CA ALA A 208 -14.83 -29.73 -8.06
C ALA A 208 -13.49 -30.03 -8.78
N TYR A 209 -13.10 -29.17 -9.74
CA TYR A 209 -11.85 -29.23 -10.48
C TYR A 209 -11.10 -27.89 -10.43
N TRP A 210 -9.84 -27.89 -10.89
CA TRP A 210 -9.06 -26.66 -11.08
C TRP A 210 -8.22 -26.74 -12.35
N LYS A 211 -7.90 -25.57 -12.91
CA LYS A 211 -6.97 -25.45 -14.04
C LYS A 211 -6.03 -24.27 -13.87
N ALA A 212 -4.86 -24.36 -14.49
CA ALA A 212 -3.98 -23.22 -14.69
C ALA A 212 -4.40 -22.46 -15.96
N SER A 213 -4.51 -21.14 -15.86
CA SER A 213 -4.80 -20.25 -16.99
C SER A 213 -3.79 -19.12 -17.03
N PRO A 214 -3.38 -18.64 -18.21
CA PRO A 214 -2.62 -17.40 -18.31
C PRO A 214 -3.33 -16.25 -17.60
N CYS A 215 -2.56 -15.41 -16.91
CA CYS A 215 -3.03 -14.11 -16.46
C CYS A 215 -3.28 -13.22 -17.69
N SER A 216 -4.50 -12.66 -17.80
CA SER A 216 -4.79 -11.60 -18.76
C SER A 216 -3.95 -10.37 -18.40
N ARG A 217 -3.26 -9.79 -19.39
CA ARG A 217 -2.72 -8.43 -19.27
C ARG A 217 -3.85 -7.43 -19.54
#